data_AF-A0A4S4CJF0-F1
#
_entry.id   AF-A0A4S4CJF0-F1
#
_cell.length_a   1.000
_cell.length_b   1.000
_cell.length_c   1.000
_cell.angle_alpha   90.00
_cell.angle_beta   90.00
_cell.angle_gamma   90.00
#
_symmetry.space_group_name_H-M   'P 1'
#
loop_
_entity.id
_entity.type
_entity.pdbx_description
1 polymer ?
#
loop_
_entity_poly.entity_id
_entity_poly.type
_entity_poly.pdbx_seq_one_letter_code
_entity_poly.pdbx_strand_id
1 'polypeptide(L)'
;MTQESVKRGFRFVSAFMILLVGLQLLTLFVGFRKGTADVATLFWCVATAFVCWNIYAGRMWARHVLVLLTVLQLFYHMIDLIAALTYGALGYGMFTFVLVVANLTAVCALYMYEPAQDYFRYIGGDT
;
A
#
# COMPACT_ATOMS: atom_id res chain seq x y z
N MET A 1 -25.07 -5.28 -6.76
CA MET A 1 -23.89 -5.61 -5.92
C MET A 1 -24.36 -5.66 -4.48
N THR A 2 -24.19 -6.78 -3.78
CA THR A 2 -24.67 -6.94 -2.39
C THR A 2 -23.57 -6.52 -1.39
N GLN A 3 -23.93 -6.09 -0.17
CA GLN A 3 -22.97 -5.74 0.88
C GLN A 3 -21.92 -6.84 1.14
N GLU A 4 -22.28 -8.11 0.93
CA GLU A 4 -21.34 -9.23 1.00
C GLU A 4 -20.23 -9.17 -0.06
N SER A 5 -20.55 -8.76 -1.29
CA SER A 5 -19.56 -8.63 -2.36
C SER A 5 -18.50 -7.58 -2.02
N VAL A 6 -18.93 -6.48 -1.40
CA VAL A 6 -18.05 -5.38 -0.93
C VAL A 6 -17.16 -5.85 0.22
N LYS A 7 -17.70 -6.62 1.17
CA LYS A 7 -16.92 -7.21 2.27
C LYS A 7 -15.88 -8.22 1.76
N ARG A 8 -16.20 -9.05 0.77
CA ARG A 8 -15.21 -9.97 0.15
C ARG A 8 -14.12 -9.20 -0.60
N GLY A 9 -14.47 -8.16 -1.34
CA GLY A 9 -13.51 -7.29 -2.02
C GLY A 9 -12.53 -6.65 -1.04
N PHE A 10 -13.01 -6.14 0.09
CA PHE A 10 -12.16 -5.55 1.12
C PHE A 10 -11.19 -6.56 1.76
N ARG A 11 -11.65 -7.78 2.06
CA ARG A 11 -10.79 -8.85 2.59
C ARG A 11 -9.69 -9.21 1.59
N PHE A 12 -10.02 -9.29 0.31
CA PHE A 12 -9.05 -9.55 -0.75
C PHE A 12 -8.01 -8.43 -0.87
N VAL A 13 -8.45 -7.16 -0.90
CA VAL A 13 -7.56 -5.99 -0.96
C VAL A 13 -6.66 -5.90 0.27
N SER A 14 -7.18 -6.19 1.46
CA SER A 14 -6.40 -6.19 2.70
C SER A 14 -5.35 -7.31 2.71
N ALA A 15 -5.71 -8.52 2.26
CA ALA A 15 -4.77 -9.63 2.13
C ALA A 15 -3.67 -9.33 1.09
N PHE A 16 -4.04 -8.68 -0.03
CA PHE A 16 -3.11 -8.25 -1.06
C PHE A 16 -2.13 -7.17 -0.55
N MET A 17 -2.60 -6.22 0.26
CA MET A 17 -1.75 -5.25 0.96
C MET A 17 -0.70 -5.93 1.86
N ILE A 18 -1.12 -6.91 2.67
CA ILE A 18 -0.20 -7.66 3.54
C ILE A 18 0.84 -8.41 2.71
N LEU A 19 0.45 -8.99 1.58
CA LEU A 19 1.36 -9.65 0.65
C LEU A 19 2.39 -8.67 0.07
N LEU A 20 1.95 -7.48 -0.35
CA LEU A 20 2.84 -6.44 -0.90
C LEU A 20 3.85 -5.94 0.12
N VAL A 21 3.42 -5.69 1.36
CA VAL A 21 4.33 -5.33 2.46
C VAL A 21 5.30 -6.48 2.76
N GLY A 22 4.84 -7.74 2.75
CA GLY A 22 5.69 -8.91 2.90
C GLY A 22 6.76 -9.04 1.81
N LEU A 23 6.40 -8.76 0.55
CA LEU A 23 7.35 -8.73 -0.57
C LEU A 23 8.37 -7.60 -0.42
N GLN A 24 7.96 -6.42 0.06
CA GLN A 24 8.88 -5.32 0.36
C GLN A 24 9.85 -5.66 1.50
N LEU A 25 9.39 -6.36 2.55
CA LEU A 25 10.26 -6.86 3.61
C LEU A 25 11.27 -7.91 3.11
N LEU A 26 10.85 -8.78 2.19
CA LEU A 26 11.74 -9.73 1.52
C LEU A 26 12.84 -9.02 0.71
N THR A 27 12.51 -7.96 -0.02
CA THR A 27 13.53 -7.16 -0.73
C THR A 27 14.53 -6.53 0.23
N LEU A 28 14.09 -6.11 1.42
CA LEU A 28 14.93 -5.60 2.49
C LEU A 28 15.90 -6.67 3.04
N PHE A 29 15.41 -7.89 3.29
CA PHE A 29 16.26 -9.01 3.71
C PHE A 29 17.34 -9.35 2.68
N VAL A 30 16.98 -9.35 1.39
CA VAL A 30 17.93 -9.56 0.30
C VAL A 30 18.95 -8.41 0.25
N GLY A 31 18.50 -7.16 0.44
CA GLY A 31 19.36 -5.98 0.52
C GLY A 31 20.33 -6.01 1.70
N PHE A 32 19.88 -6.44 2.89
CA PHE A 32 20.72 -6.58 4.08
C PHE A 32 21.86 -7.57 3.83
N ARG A 33 21.55 -8.69 3.17
CA ARG A 33 22.55 -9.71 2.83
C ARG A 33 23.60 -9.21 1.84
N LYS A 34 23.26 -8.24 1.00
CA LYS A 34 24.15 -7.66 -0.02
C LYS A 34 24.84 -6.35 0.44
N GLY A 35 24.58 -5.90 1.67
CA GLY A 35 25.10 -4.62 2.18
C GLY A 35 24.47 -3.39 1.52
N THR A 36 23.35 -3.55 0.82
CA THR A 36 22.63 -2.48 0.10
C THR A 36 21.27 -2.20 0.73
N ALA A 37 21.07 -2.57 2.01
CA ALA A 37 19.79 -2.34 2.69
C ALA A 37 19.54 -0.86 2.86
N ASP A 38 18.42 -0.42 2.31
CA ASP A 38 17.94 0.94 2.48
C ASP A 38 17.11 1.04 3.78
N VAL A 39 17.63 1.84 4.71
CA VAL A 39 16.99 2.12 6.01
C VAL A 39 15.66 2.86 5.80
N ALA A 40 15.52 3.66 4.73
CA ALA A 40 14.28 4.35 4.44
C ALA A 40 13.15 3.35 4.16
N THR A 41 13.41 2.32 3.34
CA THR A 41 12.44 1.24 3.08
C THR A 41 12.00 0.52 4.36
N LEU A 42 12.88 0.36 5.36
CA LEU A 42 12.54 -0.31 6.63
C LEU A 42 11.60 0.56 7.46
N PHE A 43 11.94 1.83 7.60
CA PHE A 43 11.10 2.82 8.28
C PHE A 43 9.71 2.90 7.63
N TRP A 44 9.66 2.86 6.30
CA TRP A 44 8.42 2.80 5.52
C TRP A 44 7.55 1.60 5.87
N CYS A 45 8.11 0.39 5.90
CA CYS A 45 7.36 -0.82 6.24
C CYS A 45 6.75 -0.72 7.65
N VAL A 46 7.51 -0.20 8.63
CA VAL A 46 7.05 -0.02 10.02
C VAL A 46 5.96 1.04 10.11
N ALA A 47 6.15 2.20 9.45
CA ALA A 47 5.16 3.28 9.42
C ALA A 47 3.84 2.82 8.80
N THR A 48 3.90 2.11 7.66
CA THR A 48 2.73 1.56 6.98
C THR A 48 2.01 0.54 7.86
N ALA A 49 2.73 -0.38 8.51
CA ALA A 49 2.15 -1.34 9.43
C ALA A 49 1.45 -0.67 10.63
N PHE A 50 2.08 0.35 11.23
CA PHE A 50 1.51 1.13 12.32
C PHE A 50 0.22 1.86 11.90
N VAL A 51 0.21 2.46 10.72
CA VAL A 51 -0.96 3.18 10.21
C VAL A 51 -2.08 2.20 9.84
N CYS A 52 -1.78 1.06 9.22
CA CYS A 52 -2.75 -0.01 8.98
C CYS A 52 -3.39 -0.51 10.28
N TRP A 53 -2.62 -0.63 11.37
CA TRP A 53 -3.16 -0.97 12.69
C TRP A 53 -4.14 0.09 13.21
N ASN A 54 -3.83 1.38 13.04
CA ASN A 54 -4.74 2.46 13.43
C ASN A 54 -6.03 2.50 12.59
N ILE A 55 -5.95 2.13 11.31
CA ILE A 55 -7.13 1.96 10.45
C ILE A 55 -7.99 0.79 10.95
N TYR A 56 -7.35 -0.34 11.30
CA TYR A 56 -8.06 -1.48 11.91
C TYR A 56 -8.76 -1.08 13.22
N ALA A 57 -8.13 -0.22 14.03
CA ALA A 57 -8.72 0.35 15.23
C ALA A 57 -9.81 1.41 14.97
N GLY A 58 -10.22 1.64 13.72
CA GLY A 58 -11.31 2.54 13.35
C GLY A 58 -10.95 4.04 13.34
N ARG A 59 -9.66 4.39 13.37
CA ARG A 59 -9.24 5.80 13.35
C ARG A 59 -9.26 6.36 11.92
N MET A 60 -10.20 7.26 11.61
CA MET A 60 -10.35 7.83 10.27
C MET A 60 -9.13 8.65 9.79
N TRP A 61 -8.42 9.33 10.70
CA TRP A 61 -7.23 10.12 10.35
C TRP A 61 -6.11 9.22 9.77
N ALA A 62 -6.02 7.97 10.22
CA ALA A 62 -4.98 7.05 9.79
C ALA A 62 -5.10 6.70 8.30
N ARG A 63 -6.30 6.77 7.72
CA ARG A 63 -6.52 6.54 6.28
C ARG A 63 -5.87 7.62 5.43
N HIS A 64 -6.02 8.88 5.85
CA HIS A 64 -5.41 10.02 5.18
C HIS A 64 -3.88 9.95 5.29
N VAL A 65 -3.38 9.56 6.46
CA VAL A 65 -1.94 9.34 6.67
C VAL A 65 -1.43 8.19 5.80
N LEU A 66 -2.19 7.09 5.65
CA LEU A 66 -1.79 5.97 4.80
C LEU A 66 -1.67 6.38 3.33
N VAL A 67 -2.62 7.16 2.82
CA VAL A 67 -2.58 7.71 1.46
C VAL A 67 -1.33 8.58 1.28
N LEU A 68 -1.12 9.53 2.20
CA LEU A 68 0.02 10.44 2.15
C LEU A 68 1.36 9.69 2.19
N LEU A 69 1.42 8.65 3.03
CA LEU A 69 2.52 7.71 3.12
C LEU A 69 2.77 7.03 1.77
N THR A 70 1.77 6.37 1.17
CA THR A 70 1.97 5.72 -0.14
C THR A 70 2.34 6.68 -1.28
N VAL A 71 1.85 7.93 -1.25
CA VAL A 71 2.22 8.95 -2.25
C VAL A 71 3.69 9.35 -2.10
N LEU A 72 4.16 9.59 -0.88
CA LEU A 72 5.57 9.87 -0.62
C LEU A 72 6.47 8.69 -1.01
N GLN A 73 6.03 7.45 -0.76
CA GLN A 73 6.72 6.24 -1.19
C GLN A 73 6.80 6.15 -2.73
N LEU A 74 5.73 6.52 -3.44
CA LEU A 74 5.72 6.59 -4.91
C LEU A 74 6.77 7.57 -5.42
N PHE A 75 6.85 8.78 -4.84
CA PHE A 75 7.85 9.77 -5.24
C PHE A 75 9.28 9.28 -4.99
N TYR A 76 9.54 8.66 -3.84
CA TYR A 76 10.86 8.10 -3.53
C TYR A 76 11.28 7.04 -4.57
N HIS A 77 10.42 6.07 -4.87
CA HIS A 77 10.75 5.03 -5.84
C HIS A 77 10.69 5.51 -7.30
N MET A 78 10.02 6.62 -7.59
CA MET A 78 10.09 7.27 -8.90
C MET A 78 11.49 7.85 -9.14
N ILE A 79 12.14 8.38 -8.11
CA ILE A 79 13.55 8.83 -8.17
C ILE A 79 14.48 7.63 -8.41
N ASP A 80 14.26 6.52 -7.69
CA ASP A 80 15.01 5.27 -7.92
C ASP A 80 14.82 4.72 -9.33
N LEU A 81 13.60 4.80 -9.88
CA LEU A 81 13.31 4.37 -11.25
C LEU A 81 14.02 5.25 -12.28
N ILE A 82 14.03 6.58 -12.09
CA ILE A 82 14.77 7.50 -12.95
C ILE A 82 16.25 7.18 -12.89
N ALA A 83 16.82 7.01 -11.68
CA ALA A 83 18.22 6.61 -11.53
C ALA A 83 18.51 5.25 -12.20
N ALA A 84 17.63 4.26 -12.03
CA ALA A 84 17.78 2.94 -12.65
C ALA A 84 17.73 3.00 -14.19
N LEU A 85 16.87 3.86 -14.76
CA LEU A 85 16.81 4.14 -16.20
C LEU A 85 18.07 4.84 -16.71
N THR A 86 18.64 5.76 -15.93
CA THR A 86 19.86 6.50 -16.30
C THR A 86 21.14 5.64 -16.20
N TYR A 87 21.23 4.75 -15.20
CA TYR A 87 22.46 4.01 -14.90
C TYR A 87 22.41 2.51 -15.30
N GLY A 88 21.35 2.06 -15.99
CA GLY A 88 21.26 0.70 -16.54
C GLY A 88 20.84 -0.39 -15.55
N ALA A 89 20.36 -0.03 -14.36
CA ALA A 89 19.86 -0.96 -13.33
C ALA A 89 18.35 -1.23 -13.42
N LEU A 90 17.83 -1.30 -14.65
CA LEU A 90 16.40 -1.30 -15.01
C LEU A 90 15.55 -2.36 -14.29
N GLY A 91 16.06 -3.59 -14.15
CA GLY A 91 15.25 -4.71 -13.64
C GLY A 91 14.81 -4.56 -12.18
N TYR A 92 15.68 -4.05 -11.31
CA TYR A 92 15.34 -3.85 -9.90
C TYR A 92 14.43 -2.63 -9.70
N GLY A 93 14.72 -1.52 -10.38
CA GLY A 93 13.92 -0.28 -10.30
C GLY A 93 12.51 -0.44 -10.85
N MET A 94 12.31 -1.20 -11.94
CA MET A 94 10.97 -1.48 -12.46
C MET A 94 10.15 -2.37 -11.52
N PHE A 95 10.77 -3.38 -10.91
CA PHE A 95 10.09 -4.28 -9.99
C PHE A 95 9.61 -3.56 -8.72
N THR A 96 10.48 -2.73 -8.11
CA THR A 96 10.11 -1.95 -6.92
C THR A 96 9.02 -0.92 -7.25
N PHE A 97 9.09 -0.27 -8.42
CA PHE A 97 8.07 0.68 -8.86
C PHE A 97 6.70 0.01 -9.03
N VAL A 98 6.63 -1.16 -9.65
CA VAL A 98 5.37 -1.92 -9.80
C VAL A 98 4.76 -2.30 -8.45
N LEU A 99 5.58 -2.73 -7.48
CA LEU A 99 5.10 -3.02 -6.13
C LEU A 99 4.48 -1.81 -5.45
N VAL A 100 5.04 -0.61 -5.68
CA VAL A 100 4.57 0.64 -5.08
C VAL A 100 3.27 1.11 -5.71
N VAL A 101 3.14 1.00 -7.04
CA VAL A 101 1.90 1.29 -7.76
C VAL A 101 0.78 0.33 -7.33
N ALA A 102 1.10 -0.95 -7.11
CA ALA A 102 0.15 -1.92 -6.58
C ALA A 102 -0.28 -1.57 -5.15
N ASN A 103 0.66 -1.11 -4.31
CA ASN A 103 0.37 -0.62 -2.95
C ASN A 103 -0.57 0.59 -2.99
N LEU A 104 -0.29 1.60 -3.82
CA LEU A 104 -1.13 2.79 -3.97
C LEU A 104 -2.56 2.40 -4.39
N THR A 105 -2.69 1.50 -5.36
CA THR A 105 -3.99 1.00 -5.84
C THR A 105 -4.78 0.34 -4.72
N ALA A 106 -4.11 -0.46 -3.89
CA ALA A 106 -4.74 -1.12 -2.76
C ALA A 106 -5.14 -0.12 -1.65
N VAL A 107 -4.34 0.91 -1.38
CA VAL A 107 -4.72 1.99 -0.43
C VAL A 107 -5.93 2.76 -0.93
N CYS A 108 -5.97 3.13 -2.21
CA CYS A 108 -7.14 3.79 -2.81
C CYS A 108 -8.41 2.93 -2.68
N ALA A 109 -8.30 1.61 -2.88
CA ALA A 109 -9.41 0.69 -2.70
C ALA A 109 -9.86 0.57 -1.23
N LEU A 110 -8.93 0.58 -0.26
CA LEU A 110 -9.26 0.62 1.17
C LEU A 110 -9.90 1.95 1.58
N TYR A 111 -9.44 3.06 1.01
CA TYR A 111 -9.97 4.40 1.27
C TYR A 111 -11.42 4.53 0.81
N MET A 112 -11.77 3.95 -0.34
CA MET A 112 -13.13 3.98 -0.88
C MET A 112 -14.12 3.03 -0.20
N TYR A 113 -13.69 2.21 0.76
CA TYR A 113 -14.53 1.17 1.36
C TYR A 113 -15.73 1.71 2.16
N GLU A 114 -15.51 2.65 3.09
CA GLU A 114 -16.60 3.27 3.87
C GLU A 114 -17.60 4.02 2.98
N PRO A 115 -17.18 4.93 2.08
CA PRO A 115 -18.13 5.62 1.22
C PRO A 115 -18.88 4.65 0.28
N ALA A 116 -18.23 3.56 -0.17
CA ALA A 116 -18.93 2.51 -0.92
C ALA A 116 -19.98 1.80 -0.05
N GLN A 117 -19.66 1.46 1.21
CA GLN A 117 -20.63 0.85 2.12
C GLN A 117 -21.82 1.77 2.44
N ASP A 118 -21.56 3.04 2.70
CA ASP A 118 -22.60 4.02 3.01
C ASP A 118 -23.51 4.26 1.80
N TYR A 119 -22.95 4.33 0.59
CA TYR A 119 -23.73 4.40 -0.65
C TYR A 119 -24.64 3.18 -0.84
N PHE A 120 -24.14 1.96 -0.58
CA PHE A 120 -24.96 0.75 -0.67
C PHE A 120 -26.00 0.62 0.45
N ARG A 121 -25.74 1.16 1.65
CA ARG A 121 -26.75 1.26 2.73
C ARG A 121 -27.85 2.23 2.36
N TYR A 122 -27.49 3.41 1.87
CA TYR A 122 -28.42 4.44 1.43
C TYR A 122 -29.35 3.95 0.31
N ILE A 123 -28.80 3.27 -0.72
CA ILE A 123 -29.61 2.69 -1.81
C ILE A 123 -30.42 1.47 -1.35
N GLY A 124 -29.93 0.74 -0.35
CA GLY A 124 -30.60 -0.43 0.22
C GLY A 124 -31.81 -0.11 1.10
N GLY A 125 -32.04 1.16 1.46
CA GLY A 125 -33.16 1.59 2.29
C GLY A 125 -32.97 1.38 3.80
N ASP A 126 -31.77 0.96 4.23
CA ASP A 126 -31.41 0.86 5.64
C ASP A 126 -30.88 2.23 6.12
N THR A 127 -31.78 3.18 6.36
CA THR A 127 -31.50 4.39 7.15
C THR A 127 -31.93 4.20 8.60
#